data_AF-A0A3G4RTD9-F1
#
_entry.id   AF-A0A3G4RTD9-F1
#
_cell.length_a   1.000
_cell.length_b   1.000
_cell.length_c   1.000
_cell.angle_alpha   90.00
_cell.angle_beta   90.00
_cell.angle_gamma   90.00
#
_symmetry.space_group_name_H-M   'P 1'
#
loop_
_entity.id
_entity.type
_entity.pdbx_description
1 polymer ?
#
loop_
_entity_poly.entity_id
_entity_poly.type
_entity_poly.pdbx_seq_one_letter_code
_entity_poly.pdbx_strand_id
1 'polypeptide(L)'
;MPNWCSNRMYFSGEPAQIAEIKRLASGAVTPLYRRATNEGIQLFLAGSAGLLQITENIRSEQCPGVTAAGRGAVSTENIAFTRWLTHLQNGVLLDEQNCLMLHELWLQSGTGQRRWEGLPDDVRETITVHFTAKEVTGVTSGVARMYRCGGTVCVTT
;
A
#
# COMPACT_ATOMS: atom_id res chain seq x y z
N MET A 1 34.21 0.69 -8.16
CA MET A 1 33.00 -0.14 -8.18
C MET A 1 32.83 -0.76 -6.81
N PRO A 2 31.62 -0.86 -6.24
CA PRO A 2 31.43 -1.61 -5.01
C PRO A 2 31.86 -3.07 -5.24
N ASN A 3 32.39 -3.72 -4.23
CA ASN A 3 32.71 -5.15 -4.21
C ASN A 3 31.42 -5.95 -3.95
N TRP A 4 30.87 -6.58 -4.98
CA TRP A 4 29.65 -7.39 -4.85
C TRP A 4 30.01 -8.79 -4.36
N CYS A 5 29.22 -9.31 -3.42
CA CYS A 5 29.37 -10.68 -2.95
C CYS A 5 28.82 -11.66 -4.00
N SER A 6 29.60 -12.68 -4.36
CA SER A 6 29.13 -13.81 -5.14
C SER A 6 28.59 -14.88 -4.19
N ASN A 7 27.26 -14.92 -4.03
CA ASN A 7 26.59 -15.89 -3.18
C ASN A 7 26.18 -17.12 -4.00
N ARG A 8 26.41 -18.32 -3.46
CA ARG A 8 25.97 -19.59 -4.06
C ARG A 8 25.15 -20.37 -3.04
N MET A 9 23.93 -20.74 -3.41
CA MET A 9 23.01 -21.51 -2.59
C MET A 9 22.64 -22.81 -3.29
N TYR A 10 22.49 -23.88 -2.51
CA TYR A 10 22.02 -25.18 -2.97
C TYR A 10 20.77 -25.56 -2.19
N PHE A 11 19.74 -26.00 -2.90
CA PHE A 11 18.46 -26.39 -2.31
C PHE A 11 18.18 -27.85 -2.64
N SER A 12 17.73 -28.62 -1.65
CA SER A 12 17.30 -30.02 -1.78
C SER A 12 15.98 -30.18 -1.03
N GLY A 13 15.02 -30.90 -1.61
CA GLY A 13 13.69 -31.09 -1.04
C GLY A 13 12.71 -31.65 -2.07
N GLU A 14 11.44 -31.73 -1.69
CA GLU A 14 10.40 -32.26 -2.57
C GLU A 14 10.26 -31.42 -3.85
N PRO A 15 10.00 -32.04 -5.02
CA PRO A 15 9.88 -31.31 -6.29
C PRO A 15 8.90 -30.13 -6.24
N ALA A 16 7.81 -30.25 -5.49
CA ALA A 16 6.83 -29.18 -5.29
C ALA A 16 7.41 -27.96 -4.55
N GLN A 17 8.22 -28.18 -3.51
CA GLN A 17 8.87 -27.11 -2.75
C GLN A 17 9.98 -26.43 -3.57
N ILE A 18 10.76 -27.22 -4.33
CA ILE A 18 11.76 -26.68 -5.25
C ILE A 18 11.11 -25.85 -6.36
N ALA A 19 9.94 -26.27 -6.85
CA ALA A 19 9.18 -25.48 -7.82
C ALA A 19 8.75 -24.13 -7.24
N GLU A 20 8.31 -24.08 -5.98
CA GLU A 20 7.93 -22.81 -5.33
C GLU A 20 9.12 -21.87 -5.13
N ILE A 21 10.28 -22.39 -4.71
CA ILE A 21 11.52 -21.59 -4.61
C ILE A 21 11.91 -21.03 -5.98
N LYS A 22 11.80 -21.83 -7.05
CA LYS A 22 12.07 -21.36 -8.43
C LYS A 22 11.11 -20.25 -8.85
N ARG A 23 9.82 -20.37 -8.51
CA ARG A 23 8.83 -19.33 -8.80
C ARG A 23 9.13 -18.04 -8.03
N LEU A 24 9.57 -18.13 -6.78
CA LEU A 24 10.01 -16.97 -6.01
C LEU A 24 11.25 -16.32 -6.65
N ALA A 25 12.27 -17.13 -6.98
CA ALA A 25 13.53 -16.65 -7.57
C ALA A 25 13.35 -16.02 -8.96
N SER A 26 12.35 -16.47 -9.73
CA SER A 26 12.01 -15.87 -11.03
C SER A 26 11.06 -14.68 -10.94
N GLY A 27 10.59 -14.32 -9.74
CA GLY A 27 9.60 -13.25 -9.53
C GLY A 27 8.19 -13.62 -9.98
N ALA A 28 7.90 -14.90 -10.21
CA ALA A 28 6.58 -15.41 -10.62
C ALA A 28 5.57 -15.50 -9.45
N VAL A 29 5.96 -15.10 -8.24
CA VAL A 29 5.10 -14.94 -7.08
C VAL A 29 5.16 -13.48 -6.64
N THR A 30 4.01 -12.83 -6.58
CA THR A 30 3.90 -11.51 -5.94
C THR A 30 3.82 -11.74 -4.44
N PRO A 31 4.81 -11.31 -3.64
CA PRO A 31 4.74 -11.47 -2.19
C PRO A 31 3.56 -10.69 -1.60
N LEU A 32 2.86 -11.28 -0.64
CA LEU A 32 1.69 -10.66 -0.01
C LEU A 32 2.02 -9.30 0.62
N TYR A 33 3.20 -9.16 1.22
CA TYR A 33 3.65 -7.89 1.81
C TYR A 33 3.71 -6.76 0.77
N ARG A 34 4.06 -7.07 -0.49
CA ARG A 34 4.15 -6.08 -1.57
C ARG A 34 2.77 -5.57 -1.95
N ARG A 35 1.79 -6.47 -2.03
CA ARG A 35 0.38 -6.12 -2.24
C ARG A 35 -0.12 -5.26 -1.09
N ALA A 36 0.04 -5.71 0.16
CA ALA A 36 -0.40 -4.98 1.34
C ALA A 36 0.23 -3.58 1.44
N THR A 37 1.50 -3.43 1.06
CA THR A 37 2.17 -2.12 1.00
C THR A 37 1.51 -1.20 -0.04
N ASN A 38 1.25 -1.69 -1.26
CA ASN A 38 0.62 -0.89 -2.31
C ASN A 38 -0.82 -0.48 -1.95
N GLU A 39 -1.60 -1.40 -1.38
CA GLU A 39 -2.95 -1.14 -0.87
C GLU A 39 -2.94 -0.12 0.27
N GLY A 40 -1.95 -0.21 1.17
CA GLY A 40 -1.74 0.77 2.23
C GLY A 40 -1.40 2.16 1.71
N ILE A 41 -0.58 2.27 0.65
CA ILE A 41 -0.30 3.57 0.01
C ILE A 41 -1.60 4.17 -0.55
N GLN A 42 -2.45 3.37 -1.20
CA GLN A 42 -3.74 3.87 -1.71
C GLN A 42 -4.65 4.38 -0.59
N LEU A 43 -4.77 3.63 0.51
CA LEU A 43 -5.55 4.04 1.69
C LEU A 43 -5.00 5.32 2.31
N PHE A 44 -3.68 5.44 2.43
CA PHE A 44 -3.01 6.63 2.92
C PHE A 44 -3.36 7.86 2.08
N LEU A 45 -3.32 7.72 0.75
CA LEU A 45 -3.63 8.82 -0.18
C LEU A 45 -5.11 9.16 -0.15
N ALA A 46 -6.00 8.16 -0.09
CA ALA A 46 -7.44 8.38 0.03
C ALA A 46 -7.79 9.11 1.33
N GLY A 47 -7.15 8.75 2.45
CA GLY A 47 -7.29 9.46 3.72
C GLY A 47 -6.76 10.90 3.67
N SER A 48 -5.57 11.09 3.10
CA SER A 48 -4.95 12.42 2.98
C SER A 48 -5.75 13.36 2.08
N ALA A 49 -6.42 12.82 1.06
CA ALA A 49 -7.30 13.57 0.17
C ALA A 49 -8.75 13.69 0.70
N GLY A 50 -9.03 13.22 1.91
CA GLY A 50 -10.35 13.30 2.54
C GLY A 50 -11.42 12.40 1.94
N LEU A 51 -11.06 11.46 1.06
CA LEU A 51 -11.98 10.47 0.48
C LEU A 51 -12.42 9.40 1.49
N LEU A 52 -11.57 9.18 2.49
CA LEU A 52 -11.81 8.33 3.66
C LEU A 52 -11.53 9.17 4.91
N GLN A 53 -12.37 8.99 5.91
CA GLN A 53 -12.30 9.76 7.15
C GLN A 53 -12.31 8.80 8.34
N ILE A 54 -11.67 9.20 9.43
CA ILE A 54 -11.67 8.38 10.65
C ILE A 54 -13.04 8.39 11.30
N THR A 55 -13.45 7.28 11.91
CA THR A 55 -14.70 7.19 12.69
C THR A 55 -14.47 7.39 14.19
N GLU A 56 -13.22 7.27 14.62
CA GLU A 56 -12.75 7.41 16.00
C GLU A 56 -11.63 8.45 16.05
N ASN A 57 -11.44 9.10 17.20
CA ASN A 57 -10.42 10.14 17.37
C ASN A 57 -9.02 9.52 17.51
N ILE A 58 -8.53 8.91 16.45
CA ILE A 58 -7.19 8.35 16.36
C ILE A 58 -6.29 9.44 15.78
N ARG A 59 -5.29 9.88 16.55
CA ARG A 59 -4.29 10.85 16.07
C ARG A 59 -3.18 10.10 15.37
N SER A 60 -2.85 10.51 14.15
CA SER A 60 -1.65 10.04 13.45
C SER A 60 -0.50 11.03 13.69
N GLU A 61 0.36 10.72 14.65
CA GLU A 61 1.51 11.59 14.97
C GLU A 61 2.55 11.62 13.83
N GLN A 62 2.73 10.48 13.16
CA GLN A 62 3.72 10.32 12.10
C GLN A 62 3.30 11.00 10.79
N CYS A 63 1.99 11.13 10.55
CA CYS A 63 1.42 11.75 9.36
C CYS A 63 0.05 12.37 9.67
N PRO A 64 -0.01 13.56 10.29
CA PRO A 64 -1.28 14.20 10.67
C PRO A 64 -2.17 14.51 9.46
N GLY A 65 -1.57 14.71 8.27
CA GLY A 65 -2.28 14.95 7.01
C GLY A 65 -3.27 13.84 6.64
N VAL A 66 -3.00 12.58 7.03
CA VAL A 66 -3.88 11.43 6.72
C VAL A 66 -5.23 11.50 7.44
N THR A 67 -5.31 12.29 8.51
CA THR A 67 -6.51 12.50 9.33
C THR A 67 -7.02 13.94 9.26
N ALA A 68 -6.50 14.78 8.36
CA ALA A 68 -6.80 16.21 8.30
C ALA A 68 -8.27 16.50 8.00
N ALA A 69 -8.94 15.62 7.24
CA ALA A 69 -10.38 15.70 6.96
C ALA A 69 -11.27 15.44 8.18
N GLY A 70 -10.69 15.05 9.32
CA GLY A 70 -11.39 14.86 10.58
C GLY A 70 -12.30 13.64 10.61
N ARG A 71 -13.30 13.69 11.49
CA ARG A 71 -14.22 12.57 11.74
C ARG A 71 -15.33 12.55 10.69
N GLY A 72 -15.48 11.41 10.02
CA GLY A 72 -16.52 11.19 9.03
C GLY A 72 -17.74 10.43 9.57
N ALA A 73 -18.66 10.12 8.66
CA ALA A 73 -19.79 9.23 8.95
C ALA A 73 -19.31 7.81 9.30
N VAL A 74 -20.09 7.11 10.14
CA VAL A 74 -19.84 5.71 10.50
C VAL A 74 -20.33 4.81 9.36
N SER A 75 -19.54 4.73 8.30
CA SER A 75 -19.75 3.85 7.16
C SER A 75 -18.76 2.69 7.17
N THR A 76 -19.05 1.62 6.42
CA THR A 76 -18.15 0.46 6.29
C THR A 76 -16.76 0.89 5.82
N GLU A 77 -16.69 1.83 4.88
CA GLU A 77 -15.44 2.30 4.29
C GLU A 77 -14.58 3.06 5.31
N ASN A 78 -15.20 3.97 6.07
CA ASN A 78 -14.51 4.76 7.08
C ASN A 78 -14.11 3.91 8.30
N ILE A 79 -14.91 2.91 8.68
CA ILE A 79 -14.55 1.93 9.72
C ILE A 79 -13.32 1.12 9.27
N ALA A 80 -13.33 0.62 8.03
CA ALA A 80 -12.22 -0.15 7.49
C ALA A 80 -10.93 0.68 7.43
N PHE A 81 -11.03 1.94 6.97
CA PHE A 81 -9.92 2.89 6.97
C PHE A 81 -9.38 3.16 8.38
N THR A 82 -10.26 3.39 9.36
CA THR A 82 -9.87 3.64 10.75
C THR A 82 -9.11 2.44 11.32
N ARG A 83 -9.62 1.22 11.10
CA ARG A 83 -8.94 -0.02 11.53
C ARG A 83 -7.58 -0.18 10.86
N TRP A 84 -7.50 0.05 9.55
CA TRP A 84 -6.23 0.00 8.82
C TRP A 84 -5.21 0.98 9.41
N LEU A 85 -5.64 2.21 9.71
CA LEU A 85 -4.78 3.23 10.30
C LEU A 85 -4.26 2.80 11.68
N THR A 86 -5.09 2.16 12.51
CA THR A 86 -4.65 1.56 13.78
C THR A 86 -3.57 0.51 13.58
N HIS A 87 -3.72 -0.37 12.59
CA HIS A 87 -2.70 -1.38 12.27
C HIS A 87 -1.39 -0.76 11.80
N LEU A 88 -1.46 0.30 10.98
CA LEU A 88 -0.29 1.05 10.55
C LEU A 88 0.46 1.66 11.75
N GLN A 89 -0.26 2.30 12.66
CA GLN A 89 0.32 2.93 13.86
C GLN A 89 0.95 1.92 14.83
N ASN A 90 0.34 0.75 14.96
CA ASN A 90 0.85 -0.33 15.79
C ASN A 90 2.06 -1.05 15.18
N GLY A 91 2.43 -0.75 13.93
CA GLY A 91 3.58 -1.35 13.27
C GLY A 91 3.46 -2.86 13.10
N VAL A 92 2.26 -3.35 12.72
CA VAL A 92 2.01 -4.79 12.55
C VAL A 92 2.98 -5.40 11.54
N LEU A 93 3.44 -6.63 11.81
CA LEU A 93 4.32 -7.37 10.90
C LEU A 93 3.55 -7.77 9.63
N LEU A 94 4.18 -7.63 8.47
CA LEU A 94 3.60 -8.07 7.19
C LEU A 94 3.81 -9.57 6.95
N ASP A 95 3.31 -10.38 7.88
CA ASP A 95 3.15 -11.83 7.69
C ASP A 95 1.91 -12.14 6.84
N GLU A 96 1.72 -13.42 6.50
CA GLU A 96 0.62 -13.87 5.65
C GLU A 96 -0.76 -13.50 6.22
N GLN A 97 -0.99 -13.74 7.52
CA GLN A 97 -2.27 -13.48 8.17
C GLN A 97 -2.61 -11.98 8.16
N ASN A 98 -1.66 -11.14 8.55
CA ASN A 98 -1.85 -9.69 8.56
C ASN A 98 -2.00 -9.14 7.14
N CYS A 99 -1.27 -9.67 6.15
CA CYS A 99 -1.44 -9.24 4.77
C CYS A 99 -2.82 -9.60 4.19
N LEU A 100 -3.40 -10.74 4.59
CA LEU A 100 -4.76 -11.09 4.19
C LEU A 100 -5.81 -10.21 4.88
N MET A 101 -5.62 -9.93 6.18
CA MET A 101 -6.50 -9.03 6.92
C MET A 101 -6.43 -7.58 6.40
N LEU A 102 -5.23 -7.06 6.09
CA LEU A 102 -5.06 -5.71 5.54
C LEU A 102 -5.73 -5.59 4.16
N HIS A 103 -5.66 -6.65 3.36
CA HIS A 103 -6.35 -6.72 2.08
C HIS A 103 -7.87 -6.68 2.23
N GLU A 104 -8.43 -7.37 3.22
CA GLU A 104 -9.86 -7.33 3.51
C GLU A 104 -10.32 -5.91 3.91
N LEU A 105 -9.54 -5.21 4.73
CA LEU A 105 -9.82 -3.79 5.05
C LEU A 105 -9.76 -2.90 3.80
N TRP A 106 -8.80 -3.16 2.90
CA TRP A 106 -8.72 -2.44 1.63
C TRP A 106 -9.95 -2.69 0.75
N LEU A 107 -10.45 -3.93 0.66
CA LEU A 107 -11.68 -4.25 -0.07
C LEU A 107 -12.88 -3.51 0.53
N GLN A 108 -13.03 -3.54 1.86
CA GLN A 108 -14.12 -2.87 2.57
C GLN A 108 -14.09 -1.34 2.45
N SER A 109 -12.91 -0.75 2.23
CA SER A 109 -12.78 0.69 1.98
C SER A 109 -13.33 1.16 0.62
N GLY A 110 -13.56 0.23 -0.32
CA GLY A 110 -13.96 0.54 -1.69
C GLY A 110 -12.88 1.26 -2.52
N THR A 111 -11.66 1.45 -1.97
CA THR A 111 -10.59 2.22 -2.64
C THR A 111 -10.21 1.64 -4.00
N GLY A 112 -10.19 0.30 -4.12
CA GLY A 112 -9.88 -0.39 -5.37
C GLY A 112 -10.88 -0.18 -6.51
N GLN A 113 -12.10 0.25 -6.20
CA GLN A 113 -13.16 0.49 -7.18
C GLN A 113 -13.14 1.95 -7.68
N ARG A 114 -12.44 2.84 -6.97
CA ARG A 114 -12.34 4.26 -7.35
C ARG A 114 -11.38 4.42 -8.51
N ARG A 115 -11.87 5.05 -9.58
CA ARG A 115 -11.07 5.37 -10.76
C ARG A 115 -10.52 6.78 -10.68
N TRP A 116 -9.27 6.97 -11.10
CA TRP A 116 -8.61 8.27 -11.07
C TRP A 116 -9.40 9.34 -11.82
N GLU A 117 -9.95 8.98 -12.99
CA GLU A 117 -10.74 9.89 -13.82
C GLU A 117 -12.06 10.32 -13.17
N GLY A 118 -12.58 9.54 -12.22
CA GLY A 118 -13.80 9.85 -11.49
C GLY A 118 -13.57 10.69 -10.24
N LEU A 119 -12.32 11.03 -9.90
CA LEU A 119 -12.01 11.81 -8.72
C LEU A 119 -12.18 13.32 -8.98
N PRO A 120 -12.71 14.06 -8.00
CA PRO A 120 -12.70 15.53 -8.01
C PRO A 120 -11.29 16.11 -8.25
N ASP A 121 -11.20 17.30 -8.85
CA ASP A 121 -9.92 17.93 -9.20
C ASP A 121 -9.06 18.26 -7.96
N ASP A 122 -9.68 18.75 -6.90
CA ASP A 122 -9.06 19.07 -5.61
C ASP A 122 -8.45 17.82 -4.92
N VAL A 123 -9.15 16.69 -5.03
CA VAL A 123 -8.67 15.38 -4.54
C VAL A 123 -7.45 14.93 -5.34
N ARG A 124 -7.49 15.07 -6.67
CA ARG A 124 -6.38 14.70 -7.55
C ARG A 124 -5.15 15.57 -7.30
N GLU A 125 -5.36 16.88 -7.08
CA GLU A 125 -4.29 17.81 -6.74
C GLU A 125 -3.62 17.43 -5.41
N THR A 126 -4.40 17.15 -4.38
CA THR A 126 -3.89 16.71 -3.06
C THR A 126 -3.06 15.43 -3.18
N ILE A 127 -3.56 14.42 -3.90
CA ILE A 127 -2.82 13.17 -4.15
C ILE A 127 -1.50 13.45 -4.88
N THR A 128 -1.53 14.32 -5.89
CA THR A 128 -0.33 14.67 -6.70
C THR A 128 0.73 15.37 -5.84
N VAL A 129 0.34 16.28 -4.96
CA VAL A 129 1.26 16.97 -4.04
C VAL A 129 1.92 16.00 -3.07
N HIS A 130 1.16 15.09 -2.46
CA HIS A 130 1.71 14.09 -1.54
C HIS A 130 2.68 13.11 -2.21
N PHE A 131 2.49 12.85 -3.50
CA PHE A 131 3.33 11.95 -4.27
C PHE A 131 4.64 12.61 -4.74
N THR A 132 4.54 13.81 -5.30
CA THR A 132 5.71 14.58 -5.78
C THR A 132 6.67 14.97 -4.66
N ALA A 133 6.17 15.20 -3.44
CA ALA A 133 7.00 15.50 -2.28
C ALA A 133 7.86 14.32 -1.77
N LYS A 134 7.56 13.07 -2.17
CA LYS A 134 8.23 11.86 -1.65
C LYS A 134 9.21 11.19 -2.63
N GLU A 135 9.56 11.82 -3.76
CA GLU A 135 10.55 11.26 -4.71
C GLU A 135 11.97 11.06 -4.16
N VAL A 136 12.27 11.43 -2.91
CA VAL A 136 13.60 11.24 -2.31
C VAL A 136 13.48 10.65 -0.92
N THR A 137 13.59 9.32 -0.80
CA THR A 137 14.37 8.59 0.23
C THR A 137 14.11 7.09 0.12
N GLY A 138 14.97 6.35 -0.60
CA GLY A 138 15.00 4.89 -0.52
C GLY A 138 15.30 4.15 -1.82
N VAL A 139 16.59 4.08 -2.18
CA VAL A 139 17.27 2.96 -2.89
C VAL A 139 16.68 2.49 -4.24
N THR A 140 17.52 2.68 -5.27
CA THR A 140 17.57 2.02 -6.60
C THR A 140 16.37 2.18 -7.54
N SER A 141 16.57 3.04 -8.55
CA SER A 141 16.13 2.87 -9.94
C SER A 141 14.79 2.14 -10.15
N GLY A 142 13.73 2.73 -9.64
CA GLY A 142 12.36 2.33 -9.93
C GLY A 142 11.51 3.48 -9.43
N VAL A 143 11.33 4.49 -10.28
CA VAL A 143 10.41 5.59 -9.97
C VAL A 143 9.09 4.90 -9.66
N ALA A 144 8.67 4.93 -8.40
CA ALA A 144 7.27 4.69 -8.08
C ALA A 144 6.53 5.77 -8.86
N ARG A 145 6.03 5.43 -10.04
CA ARG A 145 5.17 6.28 -10.84
C ARG A 145 3.78 5.78 -10.54
N MET A 146 2.89 6.68 -10.14
CA MET A 146 1.48 6.46 -10.42
C MET A 146 1.35 6.40 -11.93
N TYR A 147 1.24 5.19 -12.46
CA TYR A 147 0.82 5.03 -13.84
C TYR A 147 -0.70 4.96 -13.86
N ARG A 148 -1.29 5.73 -14.77
CA ARG A 148 -2.63 5.46 -15.28
C ARG A 148 -2.60 4.08 -15.93
N CYS A 149 -3.03 3.05 -15.22
CA CYS A 149 -3.17 1.71 -15.77
C CYS A 149 -4.65 1.35 -15.76
N GLY A 150 -5.30 1.44 -16.92
CA GLY A 150 -6.71 1.07 -17.07
C GLY A 150 -7.73 1.90 -16.27
N GLY A 151 -7.35 3.08 -15.78
CA GLY A 151 -8.22 3.97 -14.99
C GLY A 151 -8.17 3.76 -13.47
N THR A 152 -7.32 2.86 -12.98
CA THR A 152 -7.07 2.69 -11.53
C THR A 152 -5.75 3.37 -11.15
N VAL A 153 -5.69 3.90 -9.93
CA VAL A 153 -4.44 4.37 -9.32
C VAL A 153 -3.55 3.16 -9.02
N CYS A 154 -2.68 2.81 -9.95
CA CYS A 154 -1.73 1.72 -9.80
C CYS A 154 -0.38 2.27 -9.32
N VAL A 155 0.14 1.72 -8.22
CA VAL A 155 1.51 1.93 -7.76
C VAL A 155 2.32 0.72 -8.23
N THR A 156 3.17 0.90 -9.24
CA THR A 156 4.18 -0.09 -9.63
C THR A 156 5.57 0.47 -9.38
N THR A 157 6.47 -0.37 -8.85
CA THR A 157 7.93 -0.16 -8.89
C THR A 157 8.49 -0.56 -10.24
#